data_AF-A0A410FSC9-F1
#
_entry.id   AF-A0A410FSC9-F1
#
_cell.length_a   1.000
_cell.length_b   1.000
_cell.length_c   1.000
_cell.angle_alpha   90.00
_cell.angle_beta   90.00
_cell.angle_gamma   90.00
#
_symmetry.space_group_name_H-M   'P 1'
#
loop_
_entity.id
_entity.type
_entity.pdbx_description
1 polymer ?
#
loop_
_entity_poly.entity_id
_entity_poly.type
_entity_poly.pdbx_seq_one_letter_code
_entity_poly.pdbx_strand_id
1 'polypeptide(L)'
;MRSWAPVVLCVLVGVVGAGQGCVLAVSGDGLEGRYITGVPDMPQPPPNPLGFPSVDNWSGPLAAASAIAYLGTTVGGWPRGVSGNLSPAEVSAYLGYFMATNGVGSPDRANAVLGLPGTIVDDLVAGIREFARWDPVHRFRTPPPAMLNKAGFDADVVLIAGFGLDSAQYRAGLSRGSPPLVVFRYWNPLDSGHALWVTGSGYRVRVQFYTWGPEIRSSKDSSVAGAGVPLEVWDPDRGVGHVAVGEGFLVGDPDGAGPLPSTLWLLLRDTWGATAEHVAIPWGEVVALVLVSRAR
;
A
#
# COMPACT_ATOMS: atom_id res chain seq x y z
N MET A 1 -8.09 25.32 -48.32
CA MET A 1 -7.96 23.86 -48.11
C MET A 1 -7.28 23.67 -46.76
N ARG A 2 -8.02 23.26 -45.72
CA ARG A 2 -7.48 23.07 -44.36
C ARG A 2 -7.15 21.59 -44.18
N SER A 3 -5.86 21.27 -44.06
CA SER A 3 -5.39 19.90 -43.79
C SER A 3 -5.63 19.56 -42.32
N TRP A 4 -6.41 18.51 -42.07
CA TRP A 4 -6.55 17.91 -40.75
C TRP A 4 -5.48 16.83 -40.62
N ALA A 5 -4.55 16.99 -39.70
CA ALA A 5 -3.65 15.92 -39.29
C ALA A 5 -4.42 15.00 -38.34
N PRO A 6 -4.42 13.67 -38.54
CA PRO A 6 -5.05 12.75 -37.60
C PRO A 6 -4.20 12.67 -36.33
N VAL A 7 -4.80 13.01 -35.19
CA VAL A 7 -4.27 12.67 -33.86
C VAL A 7 -4.45 11.17 -33.69
N VAL A 8 -3.37 10.41 -33.83
CA VAL A 8 -3.34 8.99 -33.50
C VAL A 8 -3.24 8.87 -31.98
N LEU A 9 -4.38 8.62 -31.34
CA LEU A 9 -4.46 8.24 -29.94
C LEU A 9 -4.00 6.78 -29.81
N CYS A 10 -2.73 6.56 -29.45
CA CYS A 10 -2.23 5.24 -29.07
C CYS A 10 -2.77 4.87 -27.68
N VAL A 11 -3.93 4.22 -27.63
CA VAL A 11 -4.37 3.51 -26.42
C VAL A 11 -3.57 2.20 -26.35
N LEU A 12 -2.53 2.19 -25.52
CA LEU A 12 -1.85 0.95 -25.14
C LEU A 12 -2.75 0.15 -24.20
N VAL A 13 -3.68 -0.64 -24.75
CA VAL A 13 -4.33 -1.71 -24.00
C VAL A 13 -3.37 -2.90 -23.99
N GLY A 14 -2.42 -2.88 -23.07
CA GLY A 14 -1.60 -4.04 -22.77
C GLY A 14 -2.45 -5.09 -22.06
N VAL A 15 -2.91 -6.10 -22.79
CA VAL A 15 -3.42 -7.34 -22.19
C VAL A 15 -2.20 -8.12 -21.69
N VAL A 16 -1.82 -7.91 -20.44
CA VAL A 16 -0.78 -8.70 -19.79
C VAL A 16 -1.38 -10.05 -19.43
N GLY A 17 -0.85 -11.12 -20.04
CA GLY A 17 -1.22 -12.49 -19.72
C GLY A 17 -1.01 -12.77 -18.23
N ALA A 18 -1.98 -13.42 -17.61
CA ALA A 18 -1.91 -13.84 -16.23
C ALA A 18 -0.78 -14.88 -16.04
N GLY A 19 0.12 -14.60 -15.10
CA GLY A 19 1.09 -15.57 -14.58
C GLY A 19 2.54 -15.28 -14.98
N GLN A 20 3.37 -14.96 -13.98
CA GLN A 20 4.84 -14.87 -14.00
C GLN A 20 5.51 -13.57 -14.49
N GLY A 21 4.79 -12.58 -15.03
CA GLY A 21 5.39 -11.35 -15.58
C GLY A 21 5.58 -10.15 -14.63
N CYS A 22 5.10 -10.21 -13.39
CA CYS A 22 4.95 -8.99 -12.58
C CYS A 22 5.97 -8.80 -11.46
N VAL A 23 6.76 -9.83 -11.14
CA VAL A 23 7.87 -9.76 -10.18
C VAL A 23 9.17 -9.87 -10.95
N LEU A 24 9.95 -8.80 -10.96
CA LEU A 24 11.21 -8.71 -11.68
C LEU A 24 12.38 -8.85 -10.72
N ALA A 25 13.40 -9.60 -11.14
CA ALA A 25 14.73 -9.42 -10.56
C ALA A 25 15.24 -8.04 -10.97
N VAL A 26 15.79 -7.30 -10.02
CA VAL A 26 16.28 -5.95 -10.26
C VAL A 26 17.65 -5.73 -9.62
N SER A 27 18.43 -4.83 -10.22
CA SER A 27 19.75 -4.44 -9.72
C SER A 27 20.07 -2.96 -10.02
N GLY A 28 20.96 -2.38 -9.22
CA GLY A 28 21.51 -1.03 -9.42
C GLY A 28 22.66 -0.77 -8.46
N ASP A 29 23.79 -0.29 -8.96
CA ASP A 29 24.99 0.10 -8.19
C ASP A 29 25.41 -0.90 -7.09
N GLY A 30 25.44 -2.20 -7.43
CA GLY A 30 25.84 -3.27 -6.52
C GLY A 30 24.73 -3.79 -5.61
N LEU A 31 23.54 -3.21 -5.68
CA LEU A 31 22.33 -3.73 -5.06
C LEU A 31 21.65 -4.76 -5.95
N GLU A 32 21.07 -5.77 -5.31
CA GLU A 32 20.22 -6.77 -5.97
C GLU A 32 18.94 -6.98 -5.20
N GLY A 33 17.86 -7.32 -5.91
CA GLY A 33 16.60 -7.62 -5.25
C GLY A 33 15.45 -7.96 -6.18
N ARG A 34 14.24 -7.66 -5.73
CA ARG A 34 13.00 -7.93 -6.48
C ARG A 34 12.07 -6.74 -6.46
N TYR A 35 11.30 -6.60 -7.52
CA TYR A 35 10.36 -5.50 -7.68
C TYR A 35 9.07 -5.96 -8.35
N ILE A 36 7.93 -5.52 -7.82
CA ILE A 36 6.59 -5.71 -8.34
C ILE A 36 6.23 -4.49 -9.18
N THR A 37 6.06 -4.68 -10.47
CA THR A 37 5.67 -3.59 -11.37
C THR A 37 4.16 -3.36 -11.37
N GLY A 38 3.74 -2.10 -11.55
CA GLY A 38 2.35 -1.76 -11.81
C GLY A 38 1.45 -1.73 -10.58
N VAL A 39 2.00 -1.65 -9.36
CA VAL A 39 1.21 -1.32 -8.17
C VAL A 39 0.74 0.14 -8.30
N PRO A 40 -0.57 0.42 -8.22
CA PRO A 40 -1.08 1.78 -8.38
C PRO A 40 -0.65 2.72 -7.25
N ASP A 41 -0.27 3.94 -7.63
CA ASP A 41 -0.03 5.04 -6.71
C ASP A 41 -1.35 5.69 -6.26
N MET A 42 -1.45 6.02 -4.98
CA MET A 42 -2.63 6.67 -4.42
C MET A 42 -2.27 7.67 -3.33
N PRO A 43 -2.21 8.97 -3.67
CA PRO A 43 -1.90 10.00 -2.70
C PRO A 43 -3.07 10.25 -1.75
N GLN A 44 -2.74 10.57 -0.50
CA GLN A 44 -3.66 11.13 0.48
C GLN A 44 -3.85 12.65 0.29
N PRO A 45 -5.02 13.20 0.68
CA PRO A 45 -6.23 12.48 1.08
C PRO A 45 -6.99 11.91 -0.14
N PRO A 46 -7.69 10.77 -0.01
CA PRO A 46 -8.53 10.26 -1.08
C PRO A 46 -9.83 11.04 -1.24
N PRO A 47 -10.58 10.82 -2.34
CA PRO A 47 -11.97 11.26 -2.44
C PRO A 47 -12.81 10.71 -1.29
N ASN A 48 -13.84 11.46 -0.88
CA ASN A 48 -14.73 11.09 0.22
C ASN A 48 -16.19 10.86 -0.27
N PRO A 49 -16.44 9.85 -1.12
CA PRO A 49 -17.77 9.60 -1.67
C PRO A 49 -18.79 9.11 -0.63
N LEU A 50 -18.32 8.63 0.53
CA LEU A 50 -19.17 8.13 1.62
C LEU A 50 -19.44 9.17 2.72
N GLY A 51 -18.89 10.38 2.60
CA GLY A 51 -19.17 11.49 3.52
C GLY A 51 -18.59 11.30 4.93
N PHE A 52 -17.42 10.67 5.06
CA PHE A 52 -16.70 10.59 6.33
C PHE A 52 -16.40 11.99 6.90
N PRO A 53 -16.37 12.18 8.23
CA PRO A 53 -16.00 13.46 8.83
C PRO A 53 -14.60 13.95 8.46
N SER A 54 -13.66 13.02 8.28
CA SER A 54 -12.31 13.29 7.78
C SER A 54 -11.78 12.07 7.01
N VAL A 55 -10.93 12.35 6.02
CA VAL A 55 -10.13 11.38 5.26
C VAL A 55 -8.62 11.60 5.46
N ASP A 56 -8.26 12.23 6.58
CA ASP A 56 -6.89 12.22 7.12
C ASP A 56 -6.54 10.82 7.65
N ASN A 57 -5.27 10.51 7.93
CA ASN A 57 -4.84 9.18 8.42
C ASN A 57 -5.32 7.98 7.60
N TRP A 58 -5.42 8.14 6.27
CA TRP A 58 -6.03 7.16 5.37
C TRP A 58 -5.02 6.23 4.69
N SER A 59 -3.79 6.16 5.20
CA SER A 59 -2.71 5.31 4.67
C SER A 59 -3.11 3.83 4.61
N GLY A 60 -3.75 3.31 5.66
CA GLY A 60 -4.27 1.94 5.71
C GLY A 60 -5.22 1.56 4.56
N PRO A 61 -6.36 2.25 4.41
CA PRO A 61 -7.30 1.94 3.33
C PRO A 61 -6.76 2.19 1.92
N LEU A 62 -5.92 3.21 1.71
CA LEU A 62 -5.28 3.45 0.41
C LEU A 62 -4.28 2.36 0.06
N ALA A 63 -3.42 1.97 1.00
CA ALA A 63 -2.48 0.88 0.80
C ALA A 63 -3.20 -0.44 0.47
N ALA A 64 -4.29 -0.74 1.18
CA ALA A 64 -5.14 -1.87 0.87
C ALA A 64 -5.78 -1.78 -0.53
N ALA A 65 -6.28 -0.59 -0.91
CA ALA A 65 -6.86 -0.37 -2.23
C ALA A 65 -5.84 -0.57 -3.37
N SER A 66 -4.60 -0.09 -3.20
CA SER A 66 -3.48 -0.31 -4.13
C SER A 66 -3.22 -1.80 -4.31
N ALA A 67 -3.10 -2.55 -3.20
CA ALA A 67 -2.86 -3.99 -3.25
C ALA A 67 -4.02 -4.75 -3.92
N ILE A 68 -5.27 -4.44 -3.59
CA ILE A 68 -6.48 -5.02 -4.19
C ILE A 68 -6.54 -4.73 -5.70
N ALA A 69 -6.31 -3.48 -6.09
CA ALA A 69 -6.35 -3.07 -7.49
C ALA A 69 -5.26 -3.76 -8.32
N TYR A 70 -4.04 -3.81 -7.79
CA TYR A 70 -2.94 -4.55 -8.40
C TYR A 70 -3.31 -6.03 -8.59
N LEU A 71 -3.79 -6.69 -7.55
CA LEU A 71 -4.07 -8.11 -7.61
C LEU A 71 -5.27 -8.46 -8.51
N GLY A 72 -6.27 -7.57 -8.61
CA GLY A 72 -7.39 -7.73 -9.55
C GLY A 72 -6.99 -7.60 -11.03
N THR A 73 -5.79 -7.08 -11.34
CA THR A 73 -5.30 -6.91 -12.72
C THR A 73 -4.23 -7.91 -13.13
N THR A 74 -3.42 -8.42 -12.20
CA THR A 74 -2.17 -9.12 -12.52
C THR A 74 -2.13 -10.59 -12.10
N VAL A 75 -2.70 -10.93 -10.94
CA VAL A 75 -2.68 -12.31 -10.43
C VAL A 75 -3.94 -13.01 -10.88
N GLY A 76 -3.81 -14.04 -11.73
CA GLY A 76 -4.90 -14.89 -12.24
C GLY A 76 -5.68 -15.67 -11.18
N GLY A 77 -5.64 -15.24 -9.92
CA GLY A 77 -6.30 -15.84 -8.76
C GLY A 77 -7.13 -14.86 -7.93
N TRP A 78 -7.03 -13.54 -8.11
CA TRP A 78 -7.99 -12.59 -7.50
C TRP A 78 -9.04 -12.22 -8.56
N PRO A 79 -10.35 -12.48 -8.36
CA PRO A 79 -11.36 -12.21 -9.38
C PRO A 79 -11.43 -10.73 -9.75
N ARG A 80 -11.48 -10.49 -11.06
CA ARG A 80 -11.93 -9.19 -11.60
C ARG A 80 -13.31 -8.88 -11.03
N GLY A 81 -13.52 -7.63 -10.63
CA GLY A 81 -14.80 -7.16 -10.10
C GLY A 81 -14.92 -7.16 -8.58
N VAL A 82 -13.88 -7.54 -7.81
CA VAL A 82 -13.86 -7.33 -6.34
C VAL A 82 -13.94 -5.85 -5.97
N SER A 83 -13.38 -4.97 -6.81
CA SER A 83 -13.52 -3.52 -6.68
C SER A 83 -14.87 -2.97 -7.13
N GLY A 84 -15.75 -3.79 -7.72
CA GLY A 84 -17.02 -3.31 -8.28
C GLY A 84 -16.87 -2.30 -9.44
N ASN A 85 -15.75 -2.38 -10.18
CA ASN A 85 -15.36 -1.41 -11.22
C ASN A 85 -15.10 0.02 -10.72
N LEU A 86 -15.00 0.22 -9.41
CA LEU A 86 -14.57 1.49 -8.85
C LEU A 86 -13.09 1.74 -9.13
N SER A 87 -12.73 3.02 -9.20
CA SER A 87 -11.33 3.41 -9.14
C SER A 87 -10.74 2.99 -7.78
N PRO A 88 -9.43 2.72 -7.72
CA PRO A 88 -8.82 2.32 -6.46
C PRO A 88 -8.96 3.39 -5.34
N ALA A 89 -8.93 4.68 -5.70
CA ALA A 89 -9.16 5.76 -4.75
C ALA A 89 -10.57 5.71 -4.14
N GLU A 90 -11.60 5.37 -4.93
CA GLU A 90 -12.96 5.16 -4.42
C GLU A 90 -13.07 3.87 -3.58
N VAL A 91 -12.38 2.79 -3.96
CA VAL A 91 -12.30 1.55 -3.17
C VAL A 91 -11.78 1.82 -1.76
N SER A 92 -10.82 2.75 -1.61
CA SER A 92 -10.27 3.14 -0.31
C SER A 92 -11.33 3.67 0.67
N ALA A 93 -12.40 4.31 0.18
CA ALA A 93 -13.48 4.81 1.05
C ALA A 93 -14.29 3.66 1.64
N TYR A 94 -14.58 2.62 0.85
CA TYR A 94 -15.26 1.42 1.32
C TYR A 94 -14.38 0.62 2.27
N LEU A 95 -13.08 0.48 1.96
CA LEU A 95 -12.13 -0.14 2.87
C LEU A 95 -12.05 0.63 4.19
N GLY A 96 -12.01 1.95 4.17
CA GLY A 96 -12.03 2.78 5.38
C GLY A 96 -13.29 2.58 6.22
N TYR A 97 -14.46 2.38 5.59
CA TYR A 97 -15.66 1.93 6.32
C TYR A 97 -15.42 0.58 6.99
N PHE A 98 -14.98 -0.44 6.24
CA PHE A 98 -14.80 -1.78 6.79
C PHE A 98 -13.67 -1.88 7.81
N MET A 99 -12.72 -0.96 7.80
CA MET A 99 -11.60 -0.85 8.74
C MET A 99 -11.90 0.09 9.92
N ALA A 100 -13.04 0.78 9.90
CA ALA A 100 -13.37 1.87 10.82
C ALA A 100 -12.24 2.91 10.98
N THR A 101 -11.64 3.34 9.88
CA THR A 101 -10.55 4.33 9.89
C THR A 101 -11.01 5.64 10.54
N ASN A 102 -10.15 6.23 11.37
CA ASN A 102 -10.46 7.37 12.25
C ASN A 102 -11.61 7.11 13.24
N GLY A 103 -11.84 5.85 13.59
CA GLY A 103 -12.94 5.46 14.47
C GLY A 103 -14.32 5.61 13.83
N VAL A 104 -14.41 5.74 12.50
CA VAL A 104 -15.68 5.88 11.77
C VAL A 104 -15.81 4.76 10.75
N GLY A 105 -16.97 4.10 10.72
CA GLY A 105 -17.26 3.04 9.75
C GLY A 105 -18.06 1.91 10.37
N SER A 106 -17.64 0.68 10.12
CA SER A 106 -18.25 -0.51 10.69
C SER A 106 -18.18 -0.48 12.22
N PRO A 107 -19.32 -0.51 12.93
CA PRO A 107 -19.35 -0.47 14.40
C PRO A 107 -18.77 -1.73 15.05
N ASP A 108 -18.57 -2.80 14.28
CA ASP A 108 -18.03 -4.09 14.74
C ASP A 108 -16.49 -4.06 14.90
N ARG A 109 -15.84 -2.92 14.57
CA ARG A 109 -14.39 -2.73 14.63
C ARG A 109 -13.92 -2.19 15.97
N ALA A 110 -12.74 -2.62 16.40
CA ALA A 110 -12.13 -2.11 17.63
C ALA A 110 -11.89 -0.60 17.53
N ASN A 111 -11.47 -0.13 16.35
CA ASN A 111 -11.20 1.28 16.11
C ASN A 111 -12.47 2.14 16.22
N ALA A 112 -13.63 1.65 15.74
CA ALA A 112 -14.92 2.34 15.90
C ALA A 112 -15.30 2.51 17.38
N VAL A 113 -15.01 1.51 18.21
CA VAL A 113 -15.29 1.54 19.65
C VAL A 113 -14.33 2.48 20.39
N LEU A 114 -13.05 2.48 20.01
CA LEU A 114 -12.00 3.25 20.67
C LEU A 114 -11.90 4.70 20.16
N GLY A 115 -12.41 4.99 18.98
CA GLY A 115 -12.38 6.32 18.37
C GLY A 115 -10.96 6.81 18.07
N LEU A 116 -10.04 5.92 17.65
CA LEU A 116 -8.65 6.30 17.41
C LEU A 116 -8.46 6.93 16.02
N PRO A 117 -7.50 7.85 15.87
CA PRO A 117 -7.06 8.28 14.55
C PRO A 117 -6.47 7.09 13.76
N GLY A 118 -6.52 7.16 12.43
CA GLY A 118 -5.93 6.14 11.57
C GLY A 118 -6.64 4.80 11.63
N THR A 119 -5.89 3.72 11.39
CA THR A 119 -6.45 2.34 11.35
C THR A 119 -5.64 1.44 12.27
N ILE A 120 -6.33 0.69 13.13
CA ILE A 120 -5.71 -0.36 13.95
C ILE A 120 -5.32 -1.53 13.04
N VAL A 121 -4.13 -2.10 13.25
CA VAL A 121 -3.59 -3.22 12.46
C VAL A 121 -4.57 -4.39 12.33
N ASP A 122 -5.22 -4.79 13.42
CA ASP A 122 -6.19 -5.90 13.40
C ASP A 122 -7.41 -5.58 12.52
N ASP A 123 -7.83 -4.32 12.49
CA ASP A 123 -8.95 -3.85 11.69
C ASP A 123 -8.60 -3.76 10.19
N LEU A 124 -7.31 -3.65 9.82
CA LEU A 124 -6.88 -3.81 8.42
C LEU A 124 -7.25 -5.20 7.89
N VAL A 125 -6.92 -6.24 8.67
CA VAL A 125 -7.08 -7.65 8.26
C VAL A 125 -8.56 -7.99 8.12
N ALA A 126 -9.35 -7.66 9.14
CA ALA A 126 -10.77 -7.91 9.11
C ALA A 126 -11.48 -7.05 8.05
N GLY A 127 -11.08 -5.78 7.91
CA GLY A 127 -11.63 -4.87 6.91
C GLY A 127 -11.40 -5.32 5.47
N ILE A 128 -10.19 -5.78 5.12
CA ILE A 128 -9.89 -6.33 3.78
C ILE A 128 -10.73 -7.58 3.51
N ARG A 129 -10.80 -8.50 4.47
CA ARG A 129 -11.53 -9.77 4.33
C ARG A 129 -13.02 -9.53 4.11
N GLU A 130 -13.62 -8.63 4.89
CA GLU A 130 -15.03 -8.29 4.76
C GLU A 130 -15.30 -7.55 3.46
N PHE A 131 -14.52 -6.52 3.12
CA PHE A 131 -14.67 -5.84 1.84
C PHE A 131 -14.58 -6.82 0.66
N ALA A 132 -13.59 -7.73 0.66
CA ALA A 132 -13.43 -8.71 -0.42
C ALA A 132 -14.68 -9.58 -0.58
N ARG A 133 -15.24 -10.10 0.53
CA ARG A 133 -16.41 -10.99 0.51
C ARG A 133 -17.74 -10.26 0.31
N TRP A 134 -17.82 -8.96 0.61
CA TRP A 134 -19.05 -8.19 0.63
C TRP A 134 -19.77 -8.20 -0.73
N ASP A 135 -20.94 -8.80 -0.81
CA ASP A 135 -21.68 -8.92 -2.07
C ASP A 135 -23.19 -9.05 -1.79
N PRO A 136 -24.05 -9.16 -2.82
CA PRO A 136 -25.50 -9.25 -2.60
C PRO A 136 -25.97 -10.41 -1.71
N VAL A 137 -25.15 -11.48 -1.58
CA VAL A 137 -25.44 -12.71 -0.82
C VAL A 137 -24.72 -12.75 0.54
N HIS A 138 -23.57 -12.09 0.66
CA HIS A 138 -22.73 -11.99 1.85
C HIS A 138 -22.76 -10.56 2.36
N ARG A 139 -23.86 -10.22 3.03
CA ARG A 139 -24.05 -8.92 3.65
C ARG A 139 -23.47 -8.93 5.05
N PHE A 140 -22.63 -7.95 5.36
CA PHE A 140 -22.15 -7.67 6.72
C PHE A 140 -23.14 -6.75 7.47
N ARG A 141 -23.12 -6.78 8.81
CA ARG A 141 -23.85 -5.85 9.70
C ARG A 141 -23.06 -4.51 9.78
N THR A 142 -23.56 -3.28 9.96
CA THR A 142 -24.89 -2.62 9.82
C THR A 142 -24.71 -1.09 9.73
N PRO A 143 -25.48 -0.41 8.84
CA PRO A 143 -25.56 -0.79 7.45
C PRO A 143 -24.22 -0.48 6.77
N PRO A 144 -23.68 -1.42 5.97
CA PRO A 144 -22.59 -1.08 5.08
C PRO A 144 -23.04 0.04 4.11
N PRO A 145 -22.09 0.76 3.49
CA PRO A 145 -22.38 1.68 2.39
C PRO A 145 -23.26 1.04 1.31
N ALA A 146 -23.85 1.85 0.43
CA ALA A 146 -24.68 1.34 -0.65
C ALA A 146 -23.94 0.24 -1.44
N MET A 147 -24.62 -0.89 -1.65
CA MET A 147 -24.05 -2.08 -2.28
C MET A 147 -23.52 -1.77 -3.68
N LEU A 148 -22.26 -2.10 -3.92
CA LEU A 148 -21.65 -2.05 -5.24
C LEU A 148 -22.06 -3.26 -6.07
N ASN A 149 -22.07 -3.11 -7.39
CA ASN A 149 -22.13 -4.25 -8.30
C ASN A 149 -20.75 -4.94 -8.33
N LYS A 150 -20.41 -5.63 -7.24
CA LYS A 150 -19.15 -6.34 -7.07
C LYS A 150 -19.37 -7.82 -6.83
N ALA A 151 -18.40 -8.62 -7.26
CA ALA A 151 -18.33 -10.03 -6.89
C ALA A 151 -17.71 -10.17 -5.50
N GLY A 152 -18.29 -11.04 -4.66
CA GLY A 152 -17.66 -11.45 -3.42
C GLY A 152 -16.50 -12.39 -3.68
N PHE A 153 -15.49 -12.33 -2.83
CA PHE A 153 -14.33 -13.19 -2.88
C PHE A 153 -13.84 -13.53 -1.47
N ASP A 154 -13.60 -14.82 -1.24
CA ASP A 154 -12.94 -15.29 -0.02
C ASP A 154 -11.44 -15.06 -0.15
N ALA A 155 -10.97 -13.93 0.38
CA ALA A 155 -9.56 -13.61 0.47
C ALA A 155 -8.92 -14.26 1.71
N ASP A 156 -7.73 -14.85 1.54
CA ASP A 156 -6.86 -15.22 2.65
C ASP A 156 -6.02 -13.99 3.04
N VAL A 157 -6.33 -13.42 4.20
CA VAL A 157 -5.67 -12.24 4.74
C VAL A 157 -4.96 -12.64 6.02
N VAL A 158 -3.64 -12.57 6.00
CA VAL A 158 -2.76 -13.04 7.09
C VAL A 158 -2.07 -11.84 7.71
N LEU A 159 -2.24 -11.68 9.02
CA LEU A 159 -1.46 -10.76 9.84
C LEU A 159 -0.21 -11.45 10.34
N ILE A 160 0.94 -10.77 10.20
CA ILE A 160 2.18 -11.17 10.83
C ILE A 160 2.72 -10.00 11.65
N ALA A 161 2.84 -10.17 12.97
CA ALA A 161 3.28 -9.14 13.90
C ALA A 161 4.11 -9.74 15.06
N GLY A 162 4.84 -8.88 15.79
CA GLY A 162 5.58 -9.26 17.00
C GLY A 162 6.80 -10.17 16.74
N PHE A 163 7.06 -11.13 17.64
CA PHE A 163 8.21 -12.05 17.59
C PHE A 163 8.35 -12.87 16.30
N GLY A 164 7.31 -12.93 15.47
CA GLY A 164 7.32 -13.61 14.18
C GLY A 164 7.65 -12.71 12.99
N LEU A 165 7.82 -11.39 13.18
CA LEU A 165 8.07 -10.46 12.10
C LEU A 165 9.52 -10.56 11.63
N ASP A 166 9.71 -11.17 10.46
CA ASP A 166 10.99 -11.24 9.78
C ASP A 166 10.87 -10.74 8.34
N SER A 167 12.02 -10.37 7.76
CA SER A 167 12.06 -9.95 6.36
C SER A 167 11.91 -11.11 5.38
N ALA A 168 11.98 -12.36 5.81
CA ALA A 168 11.74 -13.52 4.95
C ALA A 168 10.27 -13.59 4.54
N GLN A 169 9.33 -13.26 5.43
CA GLN A 169 7.89 -13.24 5.13
C GLN A 169 7.53 -12.14 4.14
N TYR A 170 8.12 -10.95 4.29
CA TYR A 170 7.99 -9.87 3.31
C TYR A 170 8.46 -10.31 1.91
N ARG A 171 9.68 -10.86 1.83
CA ARG A 171 10.25 -11.40 0.58
C ARG A 171 9.42 -12.55 0.00
N ALA A 172 8.83 -13.38 0.85
CA ALA A 172 7.95 -14.48 0.43
C ALA A 172 6.62 -13.95 -0.14
N GLY A 173 6.03 -12.91 0.45
CA GLY A 173 4.86 -12.21 -0.10
C GLY A 173 5.14 -11.67 -1.50
N LEU A 174 6.24 -10.92 -1.65
CA LEU A 174 6.66 -10.38 -2.93
C LEU A 174 6.91 -11.46 -3.99
N SER A 175 7.56 -12.57 -3.60
CA SER A 175 7.85 -13.67 -4.52
C SER A 175 6.59 -14.37 -5.05
N ARG A 176 5.45 -14.24 -4.35
CA ARG A 176 4.14 -14.73 -4.82
C ARG A 176 3.41 -13.72 -5.72
N GLY A 177 4.01 -12.56 -6.01
CA GLY A 177 3.36 -11.48 -6.75
C GLY A 177 2.20 -10.86 -5.97
N SER A 178 2.29 -10.83 -4.64
CA SER A 178 1.32 -10.18 -3.78
C SER A 178 2.00 -9.05 -3.02
N PRO A 179 1.75 -7.78 -3.35
CA PRO A 179 2.33 -6.66 -2.63
C PRO A 179 1.79 -6.68 -1.19
N PRO A 180 2.66 -6.86 -0.18
CA PRO A 180 2.26 -6.83 1.22
C PRO A 180 1.93 -5.40 1.65
N LEU A 181 0.99 -5.24 2.57
CA LEU A 181 0.88 -3.97 3.31
C LEU A 181 1.91 -4.02 4.43
N VAL A 182 2.71 -2.97 4.54
CA VAL A 182 3.77 -2.83 5.53
C VAL A 182 3.33 -1.79 6.54
N VAL A 183 3.20 -2.19 7.79
CA VAL A 183 2.77 -1.31 8.89
C VAL A 183 4.00 -0.90 9.68
N PHE A 184 4.19 0.40 9.80
CA PHE A 184 5.26 1.03 10.57
C PHE A 184 4.75 1.59 11.88
N ARG A 185 5.59 1.52 12.93
CA ARG A 185 5.31 2.10 14.24
C ARG A 185 5.02 3.61 14.17
N TYR A 186 5.83 4.32 13.36
CA TYR A 186 5.71 5.73 13.03
C TYR A 186 6.23 5.96 11.62
N TRP A 187 6.02 7.16 11.05
CA TRP A 187 6.55 7.52 9.74
C TRP A 187 7.28 8.85 9.78
N ASN A 188 8.63 8.77 9.82
CA ASN A 188 9.52 9.94 9.79
C ASN A 188 10.73 9.67 8.90
N PRO A 189 10.53 9.50 7.58
CA PRO A 189 11.64 9.27 6.66
C PRO A 189 12.46 10.56 6.49
N LEU A 190 13.78 10.44 6.59
CA LEU A 190 14.73 11.50 6.26
C LEU A 190 15.25 11.25 4.85
N ASP A 191 15.09 12.23 3.96
CA ASP A 191 15.69 12.13 2.63
C ASP A 191 17.21 12.05 2.77
N SER A 192 17.80 10.97 2.25
CA SER A 192 19.25 10.79 2.25
C SER A 192 19.97 11.64 1.20
N GLY A 193 19.23 12.23 0.25
CA GLY A 193 19.77 12.86 -0.95
C GLY A 193 20.27 11.85 -2.00
N HIS A 194 20.12 10.55 -1.74
CA HIS A 194 20.60 9.48 -2.61
C HIS A 194 19.46 8.83 -3.40
N ALA A 195 19.65 8.69 -4.71
CA ALA A 195 18.65 8.08 -5.59
C ALA A 195 19.34 7.27 -6.68
N LEU A 196 18.81 6.08 -6.96
CA LEU A 196 19.38 5.16 -7.94
C LEU A 196 18.36 4.78 -9.01
N TRP A 197 18.88 4.47 -10.20
CA TRP A 197 18.11 3.77 -11.21
C TRP A 197 18.23 2.28 -10.98
N VAL A 198 17.11 1.67 -10.61
CA VAL A 198 17.00 0.23 -10.45
C VAL A 198 16.47 -0.35 -11.76
N THR A 199 17.15 -1.37 -12.29
CA THR A 199 16.86 -1.94 -13.61
C THR A 199 16.56 -3.42 -13.52
N GLY A 200 15.64 -3.90 -14.35
CA GLY A 200 15.29 -5.31 -14.55
C GLY A 200 14.93 -5.56 -16.02
N SER A 201 14.55 -6.78 -16.38
CA SER A 201 14.25 -7.17 -17.77
C SER A 201 13.20 -6.27 -18.45
N GLY A 202 13.66 -5.24 -19.16
CA GLY A 202 12.80 -4.24 -19.82
C GLY A 202 12.17 -3.21 -18.88
N TYR A 203 12.59 -3.15 -17.62
CA TYR A 203 12.05 -2.25 -16.60
C TYR A 203 13.14 -1.37 -16.02
N ARG A 204 12.82 -0.10 -15.76
CA ARG A 204 13.72 0.86 -15.14
C ARG A 204 12.92 1.85 -14.30
N VAL A 205 13.28 1.99 -13.04
CA VAL A 205 12.60 2.87 -12.09
C VAL A 205 13.63 3.66 -11.29
N ARG A 206 13.30 4.90 -10.94
CA ARG A 206 14.12 5.72 -10.05
C ARG A 206 13.62 5.54 -8.63
N VAL A 207 14.50 5.09 -7.75
CA VAL A 207 14.22 4.84 -6.33
C VAL A 207 14.95 5.87 -5.49
N GLN A 208 14.24 6.56 -4.61
CA GLN A 208 14.80 7.51 -3.66
C GLN A 208 15.04 6.81 -2.31
N PHE A 209 16.24 6.95 -1.74
CA PHE A 209 16.61 6.33 -0.47
C PHE A 209 16.33 7.28 0.69
N TYR A 210 15.78 6.73 1.77
CA TYR A 210 15.48 7.45 3.00
C TYR A 210 16.09 6.70 4.19
N THR A 211 16.44 7.43 5.25
CA THR A 211 16.80 6.85 6.55
C THR A 211 15.72 7.15 7.58
N TRP A 212 15.72 6.44 8.72
CA TRP A 212 14.79 6.75 9.79
C TRP A 212 15.22 7.99 10.58
N GLY A 213 14.29 8.93 10.74
CA GLY A 213 14.37 9.98 11.74
C GLY A 213 13.94 9.48 13.12
N PRO A 214 13.98 10.36 14.14
CA PRO A 214 13.51 10.02 15.48
C PRO A 214 12.02 9.63 15.45
N GLU A 215 11.61 8.80 16.43
CA GLU A 215 10.19 8.47 16.62
C GLU A 215 9.38 9.73 16.88
N ILE A 216 8.27 9.85 16.15
CA ILE A 216 7.27 10.92 16.27
C ILE A 216 5.89 10.27 16.32
N ARG A 217 4.91 10.97 16.91
CA ARG A 217 3.53 10.47 17.06
C ARG A 217 2.53 11.15 16.13
N SER A 218 2.97 12.15 15.37
CA SER A 218 2.16 12.79 14.34
C SER A 218 3.01 13.32 13.21
N SER A 219 2.46 13.34 11.99
CA SER A 219 3.11 13.95 10.83
C SER A 219 3.33 15.45 11.00
N LYS A 220 2.66 16.11 11.95
CA LYS A 220 2.94 17.51 12.33
C LYS A 220 4.38 17.74 12.77
N ASP A 221 5.00 16.73 13.35
CA ASP A 221 6.37 16.77 13.87
C ASP A 221 7.37 16.13 12.88
N SER A 222 6.91 15.76 11.67
CA SER A 222 7.75 15.13 10.66
C SER A 222 8.78 16.09 10.09
N SER A 223 9.97 15.56 9.82
CA SER A 223 11.01 16.27 9.08
C SER A 223 10.66 16.43 7.60
N VAL A 224 9.75 15.60 7.08
CA VAL A 224 9.18 15.79 5.76
C VAL A 224 8.16 16.92 5.88
N ALA A 225 8.58 18.13 5.56
CA ALA A 225 7.71 19.31 5.53
C ALA A 225 7.38 19.68 4.08
N GLY A 226 6.11 19.92 3.78
CA GLY A 226 5.70 20.38 2.45
C GLY A 226 4.23 20.15 2.13
N ALA A 227 3.82 20.65 0.97
CA ALA A 227 2.54 20.26 0.38
C ALA A 227 2.53 18.74 0.13
N GLY A 228 1.46 18.06 0.55
CA GLY A 228 1.31 16.61 0.34
C GLY A 228 1.65 15.73 1.54
N VAL A 229 1.98 16.31 2.70
CA VAL A 229 2.01 15.58 3.98
C VAL A 229 0.61 15.60 4.60
N PRO A 230 -0.15 14.50 4.58
CA PRO A 230 -1.45 14.46 5.26
C PRO A 230 -1.25 14.54 6.77
N LEU A 231 -2.28 14.98 7.49
CA LEU A 231 -2.26 14.86 8.95
C LEU A 231 -2.39 13.37 9.31
N GLU A 232 -1.36 12.83 9.95
CA GLU A 232 -1.39 11.51 10.56
C GLU A 232 -1.05 11.61 12.05
N VAL A 233 -1.65 10.72 12.84
CA VAL A 233 -1.42 10.52 14.27
C VAL A 233 -1.32 9.01 14.48
N TRP A 234 -0.24 8.59 15.11
CA TRP A 234 0.05 7.17 15.35
C TRP A 234 0.01 6.88 16.84
N ASP A 235 -0.49 5.70 17.16
CA ASP A 235 -0.59 5.19 18.52
C ASP A 235 -0.08 3.75 18.52
N PRO A 236 1.25 3.55 18.60
CA PRO A 236 1.84 2.23 18.52
C PRO A 236 1.43 1.33 19.69
N ASP A 237 1.10 1.92 20.84
CA ASP A 237 0.60 1.19 22.02
C ASP A 237 -0.79 0.59 21.76
N ARG A 238 -1.55 1.15 20.81
CA ARG A 238 -2.86 0.67 20.36
C ARG A 238 -2.85 0.06 18.96
N GLY A 239 -1.66 -0.17 18.39
CA GLY A 239 -1.52 -0.78 17.06
C GLY A 239 -1.99 0.12 15.92
N VAL A 240 -1.96 1.45 16.08
CA VAL A 240 -2.17 2.41 14.99
C VAL A 240 -0.81 2.88 14.50
N GLY A 241 -0.55 2.67 13.21
CA GLY A 241 0.70 3.02 12.56
C GLY A 241 0.50 3.58 11.16
N HIS A 242 1.60 3.90 10.50
CA HIS A 242 1.58 4.26 9.08
C HIS A 242 1.58 3.00 8.23
N VAL A 243 0.83 2.98 7.13
CA VAL A 243 0.73 1.80 6.27
C VAL A 243 1.11 2.16 4.84
N ALA A 244 2.13 1.49 4.32
CA ALA A 244 2.56 1.61 2.92
C ALA A 244 2.37 0.27 2.19
N VAL A 245 2.48 0.30 0.86
CA VAL A 245 2.44 -0.93 0.05
C VAL A 245 3.84 -1.33 -0.35
N GLY A 246 4.21 -2.58 -0.06
CA GLY A 246 5.46 -3.16 -0.50
C GLY A 246 5.46 -3.46 -1.98
N GLU A 247 6.35 -2.81 -2.73
CA GLU A 247 6.61 -3.11 -4.13
C GLU A 247 7.83 -4.02 -4.29
N GLY A 248 8.76 -4.03 -3.35
CA GLY A 248 10.01 -4.75 -3.59
C GLY A 248 11.00 -4.69 -2.45
N PHE A 249 12.21 -5.16 -2.74
CA PHE A 249 13.35 -4.96 -1.86
C PHE A 249 14.64 -4.85 -2.67
N LEU A 250 15.65 -4.25 -2.05
CA LEU A 250 17.04 -4.31 -2.47
C LEU A 250 17.90 -4.75 -1.28
N VAL A 251 18.98 -5.47 -1.54
CA VAL A 251 19.96 -5.86 -0.53
C VAL A 251 21.31 -5.28 -0.91
N GLY A 252 21.97 -4.66 0.05
CA GLY A 252 23.35 -4.18 -0.10
C GLY A 252 23.51 -2.73 0.36
N ASP A 253 24.63 -2.16 -0.07
CA ASP A 253 25.05 -0.79 0.23
C ASP A 253 24.82 0.12 -0.99
N PRO A 254 23.88 1.07 -0.93
CA PRO A 254 23.50 1.89 -2.09
C PRO A 254 24.56 2.96 -2.44
N ASP A 255 25.39 3.39 -1.49
CA ASP A 255 26.38 4.47 -1.71
C ASP A 255 27.83 4.03 -1.40
N GLY A 256 28.03 2.75 -1.11
CA GLY A 256 29.29 2.04 -1.08
C GLY A 256 30.11 2.30 0.19
N ALA A 257 30.70 3.49 0.30
CA ALA A 257 31.42 3.92 1.50
C ALA A 257 30.79 5.18 2.11
N GLY A 258 29.58 5.51 1.64
CA GLY A 258 28.84 6.68 2.07
C GLY A 258 28.10 6.45 3.39
N PRO A 259 27.19 7.38 3.76
CA PRO A 259 26.46 7.32 5.01
C PRO A 259 25.36 6.25 5.06
N LEU A 260 24.92 5.70 3.93
CA LEU A 260 23.83 4.72 3.92
C LEU A 260 24.33 3.32 4.33
N PRO A 261 23.54 2.57 5.13
CA PRO A 261 23.98 1.27 5.61
C PRO A 261 23.84 0.17 4.55
N SER A 262 24.74 -0.80 4.58
CA SER A 262 24.52 -2.09 3.92
C SER A 262 23.42 -2.87 4.64
N THR A 263 22.23 -2.96 4.04
CA THR A 263 21.06 -3.56 4.69
C THR A 263 20.03 -4.10 3.68
N LEU A 264 18.91 -4.60 4.20
CA LEU A 264 17.70 -4.79 3.43
C LEU A 264 16.93 -3.47 3.34
N TRP A 265 16.78 -2.99 2.12
CA TRP A 265 15.97 -1.84 1.77
C TRP A 265 14.59 -2.31 1.30
N LEU A 266 13.55 -1.83 1.96
CA LEU A 266 12.17 -1.99 1.54
C LEU A 266 11.88 -1.02 0.41
N LEU A 267 11.39 -1.51 -0.73
CA LEU A 267 10.84 -0.67 -1.78
C LEU A 267 9.34 -0.55 -1.59
N LEU A 268 8.85 0.67 -1.42
CA LEU A 268 7.49 0.98 -1.02
C LEU A 268 6.85 2.01 -1.95
N ARG A 269 5.52 1.89 -2.08
CA ARG A 269 4.61 2.98 -2.44
C ARG A 269 4.03 3.55 -1.16
N ASP A 270 4.51 4.73 -0.79
CA ASP A 270 3.88 5.56 0.23
C ASP A 270 2.70 6.33 -0.39
N THR A 271 1.74 6.67 0.45
CA THR A 271 0.56 7.46 0.12
C THR A 271 0.76 8.96 0.41
N TRP A 272 1.91 9.37 0.97
CA TRP A 272 2.24 10.79 1.14
C TRP A 272 2.73 11.38 -0.19
N GLY A 273 2.10 12.48 -0.62
CA GLY A 273 2.55 13.20 -1.82
C GLY A 273 3.90 13.90 -1.66
N ALA A 274 4.43 13.97 -0.43
CA ALA A 274 5.70 14.59 -0.12
C ALA A 274 6.90 13.61 -0.19
N THR A 275 6.67 12.30 -0.22
CA THR A 275 7.72 11.32 -0.50
C THR A 275 7.85 11.10 -2.01
N ALA A 276 9.00 10.58 -2.43
CA ALA A 276 9.17 10.16 -3.82
C ALA A 276 8.19 9.03 -4.20
N GLU A 277 7.92 8.92 -5.50
CA GLU A 277 7.03 7.89 -6.07
C GLU A 277 7.44 6.46 -5.64
N HIS A 278 8.74 6.19 -5.60
CA HIS A 278 9.31 4.91 -5.15
C HIS A 278 10.31 5.17 -4.04
N VAL A 279 9.96 4.71 -2.84
CA VAL A 279 10.73 4.91 -1.61
C VAL A 279 11.54 3.66 -1.32
N ALA A 280 12.84 3.80 -1.08
CA ALA A 280 13.67 2.81 -0.41
C ALA A 280 13.90 3.22 1.04
N ILE A 281 13.49 2.39 2.01
CA ILE A 281 13.70 2.65 3.44
C ILE A 281 14.21 1.38 4.15
N PRO A 282 15.07 1.47 5.17
CA PRO A 282 15.54 0.30 5.89
C PRO A 282 14.38 -0.43 6.58
N TRP A 283 14.51 -1.76 6.76
CA TRP A 283 13.55 -2.62 7.46
C TRP A 283 13.14 -2.16 8.88
N GLY A 284 13.87 -1.20 9.47
CA GLY A 284 13.52 -0.62 10.78
C GLY A 284 12.07 -0.15 10.86
N GLU A 285 11.56 -0.09 12.09
CA GLU A 285 10.21 0.40 12.43
C GLU A 285 9.00 -0.38 11.89
N VAL A 286 9.20 -1.44 11.10
CA VAL A 286 8.10 -2.35 10.73
C VAL A 286 7.60 -3.07 11.99
N VAL A 287 6.29 -3.01 12.22
CA VAL A 287 5.62 -3.67 13.36
C VAL A 287 4.66 -4.77 12.93
N ALA A 288 4.17 -4.71 11.69
CA ALA A 288 3.35 -5.76 11.11
C ALA A 288 3.45 -5.82 9.58
N LEU A 289 3.13 -6.99 9.04
CA LEU A 289 2.82 -7.21 7.63
C LEU A 289 1.39 -7.73 7.51
N VAL A 290 0.65 -7.22 6.54
CA VAL A 290 -0.62 -7.82 6.11
C VAL A 290 -0.43 -8.39 4.72
N LEU A 291 -0.54 -9.71 4.61
CA LEU A 291 -0.42 -10.43 3.35
C LEU A 291 -1.82 -10.76 2.84
N VAL A 292 -2.11 -10.42 1.59
CA VAL A 292 -3.41 -10.68 0.96
C VAL A 292 -3.25 -11.66 -0.18
N SER A 293 -3.93 -12.80 -0.11
CA SER A 293 -3.83 -13.83 -1.13
C SER A 293 -5.16 -14.52 -1.38
N ARG A 294 -5.18 -15.44 -2.34
CA ARG A 294 -6.36 -16.26 -2.63
C ARG A 294 -6.53 -17.34 -1.55
N ALA A 295 -7.75 -17.52 -1.04
CA ALA A 295 -8.06 -18.68 -0.22
C ALA A 295 -7.85 -19.98 -1.01
N ARG A 296 -7.11 -20.92 -0.42
CA ARG A 296 -6.81 -22.23 -1.02
C ARG A 296 -8.04 -23.11 -1.14
#